data_AF-A0A534GRE9-F1
#
_entry.id   AF-A0A534GRE9-F1
#
_cell.length_a   1.000
_cell.length_b   1.000
_cell.length_c   1.000
_cell.angle_alpha   90.00
_cell.angle_beta   90.00
_cell.angle_gamma   90.00
#
_symmetry.space_group_name_H-M   'P 1'
#
loop_
_entity.id
_entity.type
_entity.pdbx_description
1 polymer ?
#
loop_
_entity_poly.entity_id
_entity_poly.type
_entity_poly.pdbx_seq_one_letter_code
_entity_poly.pdbx_strand_id
1 'polypeptide(L)'
;MVIETGHGRSISRRRQTRQPRTHRRRPAWLLLSAMVLAGWATPRAAASVSCTAALGAPALAEGPLKIAGMEPVAADLAVVPGHTYLIEVDERDNDALVEVLDSKRQAIARADHPERRTGTRRAMVTAADPPSLVVRVTGKEHAGASGAATVRVFDLAALGTRPDCIAIVKALAAADSDYAAGEEISSGHSASPARSDARAAFLRAAEGYAAAVSALTAPADRPLRGET
;
A
#
# COMPACT_ATOMS: atom_id res chain seq x y z
N MET A 1 -23.24 -28.80 38.66
CA MET A 1 -22.53 -29.66 37.69
C MET A 1 -21.04 -29.47 37.95
N VAL A 2 -20.37 -30.58 38.23
CA VAL A 2 -19.04 -30.65 38.86
C VAL A 2 -17.93 -30.25 37.88
N ILE A 3 -16.98 -29.44 38.36
CA ILE A 3 -15.69 -29.15 37.73
C ILE A 3 -14.62 -29.90 38.53
N GLU A 4 -13.87 -30.80 37.90
CA GLU A 4 -12.57 -31.33 38.33
C GLU A 4 -11.97 -32.15 37.16
N THR A 5 -10.86 -31.75 36.51
CA THR A 5 -9.41 -31.88 36.81
C THR A 5 -8.72 -33.03 36.07
N GLY A 6 -7.47 -32.79 35.65
CA GLY A 6 -6.47 -33.85 35.39
C GLY A 6 -5.78 -33.73 34.02
N HIS A 7 -4.70 -32.95 33.88
CA HIS A 7 -3.29 -33.36 34.03
C HIS A 7 -2.80 -34.51 33.11
N GLY A 8 -1.80 -34.19 32.29
CA GLY A 8 -1.02 -35.15 31.52
C GLY A 8 0.23 -34.53 30.88
N ARG A 9 1.26 -34.24 31.69
CA ARG A 9 2.64 -34.03 31.22
C ARG A 9 3.30 -35.39 31.00
N SER A 10 4.06 -35.58 29.92
CA SER A 10 5.11 -36.61 29.87
C SER A 10 6.15 -36.29 28.79
N ILE A 11 7.21 -35.60 29.20
CA ILE A 11 8.50 -35.53 28.49
C ILE A 11 9.28 -36.79 28.91
N SER A 12 9.69 -37.63 27.97
CA SER A 12 10.70 -38.66 28.25
C SER A 12 11.95 -38.43 27.41
N ARG A 13 13.04 -38.06 28.10
CA ARG A 13 14.42 -38.11 27.60
C ARG A 13 14.93 -39.52 27.87
N ARG A 14 15.42 -40.24 26.85
CA ARG A 14 16.29 -41.41 27.04
C ARG A 14 17.71 -41.08 26.60
N ARG A 15 18.60 -40.97 27.59
CA ARG A 15 20.04 -41.20 27.46
C ARG A 15 20.31 -42.66 27.87
N GLN A 16 21.07 -43.40 27.08
CA GLN A 16 21.77 -44.60 27.53
C GLN A 16 23.22 -44.57 27.03
N THR A 17 24.13 -44.56 28.00
CA THR A 17 25.59 -44.86 27.99
C THR A 17 25.82 -46.39 27.89
N ARG A 18 26.88 -47.01 27.32
CA ARG A 18 28.36 -47.04 27.61
C ARG A 18 29.03 -48.01 26.57
N GLN A 19 30.14 -47.66 25.87
CA GLN A 19 31.56 -48.17 25.93
C GLN A 19 31.84 -49.72 25.82
N PRO A 20 33.05 -50.24 25.42
CA PRO A 20 34.28 -49.67 24.79
C PRO A 20 35.04 -50.55 23.71
N ARG A 21 35.97 -49.88 22.98
CA ARG A 21 37.28 -50.26 22.35
C ARG A 21 37.61 -51.68 21.81
N THR A 22 38.14 -51.74 20.59
CA THR A 22 39.44 -52.39 20.28
C THR A 22 40.20 -51.69 19.13
N HIS A 23 41.53 -51.66 19.29
CA HIS A 23 42.54 -51.03 18.44
C HIS A 23 42.71 -51.74 17.07
N ARG A 24 42.91 -50.97 16.00
CA ARG A 24 43.81 -51.34 14.89
C ARG A 24 44.55 -50.11 14.36
N ARG A 25 45.81 -50.35 13.96
CA ARG A 25 46.91 -49.42 13.77
C ARG A 25 47.00 -48.86 12.33
N ARG A 26 47.38 -47.57 12.26
CA ARG A 26 48.23 -46.86 11.24
C ARG A 26 47.68 -46.72 9.80
N PRO A 27 48.13 -45.73 8.99
CA PRO A 27 49.29 -44.83 9.15
C PRO A 27 48.97 -43.32 9.06
N ALA A 28 50.00 -42.53 9.35
CA ALA A 28 50.01 -41.08 9.30
C ALA A 28 49.85 -40.54 7.87
N TRP A 29 48.91 -39.62 7.70
CA TRP A 29 48.86 -38.71 6.56
C TRP A 29 48.79 -37.28 7.10
N LEU A 30 49.77 -36.48 6.71
CA LEU A 30 49.85 -35.04 6.93
C LEU A 30 48.61 -34.36 6.34
N LEU A 31 47.87 -33.59 7.14
CA LEU A 31 46.99 -32.56 6.62
C LEU A 31 47.11 -31.29 7.49
N LEU A 32 47.77 -30.31 6.89
CA LEU A 32 47.75 -28.90 7.27
C LEU A 32 46.30 -28.45 7.43
N SER A 33 45.92 -28.06 8.65
CA SER A 33 44.63 -27.42 8.90
C SER A 33 44.77 -25.93 8.59
N ALA A 34 44.36 -25.52 7.39
CA ALA A 34 44.12 -24.12 7.10
C ALA A 34 42.96 -23.62 7.99
N MET A 35 43.25 -22.70 8.91
CA MET A 35 42.21 -21.94 9.61
C MET A 35 41.51 -21.05 8.59
N VAL A 36 40.38 -21.52 8.05
CA VAL A 36 39.45 -20.66 7.34
C VAL A 36 38.76 -19.81 8.39
N LEU A 37 39.24 -18.59 8.57
CA LEU A 37 38.50 -17.51 9.21
C LEU A 37 37.24 -17.26 8.37
N ALA A 38 36.15 -17.93 8.73
CA ALA A 38 34.82 -17.56 8.28
C ALA A 38 34.53 -16.18 8.88
N GLY A 39 34.91 -15.12 8.16
CA GLY A 39 34.42 -13.78 8.42
C GLY A 39 32.92 -13.82 8.21
N TRP A 40 32.17 -13.65 9.30
CA TRP A 40 30.73 -13.40 9.22
C TRP A 40 30.59 -12.02 8.59
N ALA A 41 30.52 -11.98 7.26
CA ALA A 41 30.03 -10.81 6.57
C ALA A 41 28.57 -10.67 7.01
N THR A 42 28.31 -9.81 7.99
CA THR A 42 26.96 -9.32 8.24
C THR A 42 26.46 -8.82 6.89
N PRO A 43 25.37 -9.38 6.33
CA PRO A 43 24.80 -8.83 5.11
C PRO A 43 24.53 -7.36 5.40
N ARG A 44 25.25 -6.48 4.70
CA ARG A 44 24.95 -5.06 4.73
C ARG A 44 23.52 -4.99 4.24
N ALA A 45 22.58 -4.72 5.15
CA ALA A 45 21.19 -4.46 4.78
C ALA A 45 21.28 -3.42 3.67
N ALA A 46 20.93 -3.84 2.44
CA ALA A 46 20.79 -2.90 1.35
C ALA A 46 19.82 -1.85 1.89
N ALA A 47 20.26 -0.58 1.96
CA ALA A 47 19.39 0.47 2.42
C ALA A 47 18.11 0.38 1.59
N SER A 48 16.97 0.15 2.26
CA SER A 48 15.69 0.07 1.57
C SER A 48 15.52 1.38 0.81
N VAL A 49 15.51 1.29 -0.53
CA VAL A 49 15.47 2.48 -1.35
C VAL A 49 14.03 2.99 -1.35
N SER A 50 13.81 4.12 -0.69
CA SER A 50 12.50 4.73 -0.49
C SER A 50 11.72 4.92 -1.80
N CYS A 51 10.46 4.51 -1.78
CA CYS A 51 9.53 4.74 -2.87
C CYS A 51 9.05 6.19 -2.93
N THR A 52 8.93 6.88 -1.79
CA THR A 52 8.70 8.33 -1.77
C THR A 52 9.84 9.07 -2.46
N ALA A 53 11.10 8.72 -2.17
CA ALA A 53 12.24 9.31 -2.85
C ALA A 53 12.30 8.95 -4.34
N ALA A 54 11.88 7.73 -4.71
CA ALA A 54 11.83 7.30 -6.11
C ALA A 54 10.74 8.03 -6.91
N LEU A 55 9.57 8.30 -6.33
CA LEU A 55 8.50 9.10 -6.95
C LEU A 55 8.96 10.53 -7.26
N GLY A 56 9.82 11.09 -6.41
CA GLY A 56 10.40 12.42 -6.62
C GLY A 56 9.35 13.53 -6.54
N ALA A 57 9.53 14.57 -7.35
CA ALA A 57 8.59 15.69 -7.44
C ALA A 57 7.37 15.31 -8.31
N PRO A 58 6.15 15.74 -7.95
CA PRO A 58 4.98 15.50 -8.78
C PRO A 58 5.09 16.27 -10.11
N ALA A 59 4.58 15.67 -11.19
CA ALA A 59 4.43 16.31 -12.50
C ALA A 59 3.42 17.47 -12.48
N LEU A 60 2.42 17.39 -11.58
CA LEU A 60 1.49 18.47 -11.28
C LEU A 60 1.24 18.51 -9.77
N ALA A 61 1.21 19.70 -9.19
CA ALA A 61 0.66 19.95 -7.87
C ALA A 61 -0.35 21.10 -7.96
N GLU A 62 -1.60 20.83 -7.61
CA GLU A 62 -2.69 21.80 -7.65
C GLU A 62 -3.38 21.89 -6.28
N GLY A 63 -3.59 23.11 -5.80
CA GLY A 63 -4.29 23.38 -4.55
C GLY A 63 -3.58 24.43 -3.66
N PRO A 64 -4.12 24.66 -2.45
CA PRO A 64 -5.29 23.99 -1.88
C PRO A 64 -6.59 24.35 -2.61
N LEU A 65 -7.31 23.32 -3.08
CA LEU A 65 -8.66 23.41 -3.60
C LEU A 65 -9.63 23.52 -2.43
N LYS A 66 -10.48 24.53 -2.41
CA LYS A 66 -11.49 24.69 -1.35
C LYS A 66 -12.64 23.72 -1.59
N ILE A 67 -13.03 22.98 -0.55
CA ILE A 67 -14.18 22.08 -0.57
C ILE A 67 -15.23 22.65 0.38
N ALA A 68 -16.44 22.87 -0.12
CA ALA A 68 -17.58 23.37 0.66
C ALA A 68 -18.73 22.35 0.60
N GLY A 69 -19.04 21.74 1.74
CA GLY A 69 -20.02 20.65 1.83
C GLY A 69 -19.78 19.56 0.80
N MET A 70 -20.78 19.32 -0.04
CA MET A 70 -20.76 18.33 -1.12
C MET A 70 -20.57 18.95 -2.52
N GLU A 71 -20.20 20.22 -2.61
CA GLU A 71 -19.92 20.86 -3.90
C GLU A 71 -18.63 20.28 -4.51
N PRO A 72 -18.66 19.78 -5.75
CA PRO A 72 -17.47 19.24 -6.39
C PRO A 72 -16.54 20.36 -6.83
N VAL A 73 -15.25 20.17 -6.58
CA VAL A 73 -14.14 20.98 -7.12
C VAL A 73 -13.29 20.10 -8.04
N ALA A 74 -12.66 20.70 -9.05
CA ALA A 74 -11.92 19.97 -10.07
C ALA A 74 -10.53 20.56 -10.34
N ALA A 75 -9.59 19.68 -10.69
CA ALA A 75 -8.26 19.97 -11.19
C ALA A 75 -8.08 19.34 -12.58
N ASP A 76 -7.68 20.13 -13.57
CA ASP A 76 -7.43 19.65 -14.93
C ASP A 76 -5.98 19.14 -15.05
N LEU A 77 -5.81 17.93 -15.58
CA LEU A 77 -4.50 17.30 -15.68
C LEU A 77 -3.98 17.33 -17.11
N ALA A 78 -2.78 17.91 -17.30
CA ALA A 78 -2.00 17.70 -18.50
C ALA A 78 -1.34 16.31 -18.46
N VAL A 79 -1.68 15.45 -19.41
CA VAL A 79 -1.20 14.06 -19.46
C VAL A 79 -0.73 13.65 -20.84
N VAL A 80 0.15 12.64 -20.87
CA VAL A 80 0.66 12.02 -22.10
C VAL A 80 -0.13 10.73 -22.34
N PRO A 81 -0.70 10.52 -23.55
CA PRO A 81 -1.40 9.28 -23.87
C PRO A 81 -0.54 8.04 -23.61
N GLY A 82 -1.15 6.98 -23.05
CA GLY A 82 -0.49 5.71 -22.75
C GLY A 82 0.36 5.70 -21.49
N HIS A 83 0.65 6.86 -20.89
CA HIS A 83 1.34 6.92 -19.60
C HIS A 83 0.38 6.56 -18.46
N THR A 84 0.93 5.98 -17.39
CA THR A 84 0.18 5.66 -16.17
C THR A 84 0.55 6.65 -15.08
N TYR A 85 -0.46 7.20 -14.43
CA TYR A 85 -0.34 8.23 -13.42
C TYR A 85 -0.84 7.73 -12.07
N LEU A 86 -0.09 8.04 -11.01
CA LEU A 86 -0.59 8.02 -9.63
C LEU A 86 -1.08 9.44 -9.30
N ILE A 87 -2.33 9.55 -8.89
CA ILE A 87 -2.96 10.78 -8.44
C ILE A 87 -3.16 10.63 -6.94
N GLU A 88 -2.48 11.46 -6.15
CA GLU A 88 -2.66 11.58 -4.71
C GLU A 88 -3.48 12.84 -4.40
N VAL A 89 -4.49 12.71 -3.55
CA VAL A 89 -5.29 13.83 -3.06
C VAL A 89 -5.18 13.85 -1.54
N ASP A 90 -4.46 14.83 -1.02
CA ASP A 90 -4.31 15.04 0.42
C ASP A 90 -5.42 15.97 0.91
N GLU A 91 -6.28 15.46 1.77
CA GLU A 91 -7.37 16.22 2.36
C GLU A 91 -6.98 16.84 3.69
N ARG A 92 -7.62 17.97 4.00
CA ARG A 92 -7.57 18.62 5.30
C ARG A 92 -8.96 19.05 5.72
N ASP A 93 -9.30 18.68 6.95
CA ASP A 93 -10.49 19.13 7.68
C ASP A 93 -11.85 18.67 7.11
N ASN A 94 -11.86 17.87 6.04
CA ASN A 94 -13.06 17.35 5.40
C ASN A 94 -12.79 15.95 4.83
N ASP A 95 -13.81 15.08 4.81
CA ASP A 95 -13.77 13.81 4.09
C ASP A 95 -14.22 14.08 2.65
N ALA A 96 -13.55 13.54 1.64
CA ALA A 96 -13.99 13.65 0.25
C ALA A 96 -13.94 12.31 -0.50
N LEU A 97 -14.73 12.24 -1.56
CA LEU A 97 -14.62 11.24 -2.62
C LEU A 97 -13.81 11.84 -3.75
N VAL A 98 -12.84 11.08 -4.25
CA VAL A 98 -12.06 11.44 -5.44
C VAL A 98 -12.53 10.61 -6.61
N GLU A 99 -12.81 11.27 -7.73
CA GLU A 99 -13.10 10.63 -9.00
C GLU A 99 -12.16 11.17 -10.07
N VAL A 100 -11.60 10.28 -10.88
CA VAL A 100 -10.83 10.66 -12.06
C VAL A 100 -11.72 10.49 -13.28
N LEU A 101 -11.92 11.58 -14.01
CA LEU A 101 -12.78 11.65 -15.18
C LEU A 101 -11.95 11.64 -16.47
N ASP A 102 -12.44 10.95 -17.49
CA ASP A 102 -11.85 10.96 -18.83
C ASP A 102 -12.30 12.19 -19.67
N SER A 103 -11.88 12.22 -20.94
CA SER A 103 -12.26 13.24 -21.92
C SER A 103 -13.77 13.35 -22.18
N LYS A 104 -14.54 12.30 -21.85
CA LYS A 104 -16.01 12.26 -21.94
C LYS A 104 -16.67 12.61 -20.61
N ARG A 105 -15.89 13.07 -19.61
CA ARG A 105 -16.33 13.36 -18.24
C ARG A 105 -16.91 12.13 -17.52
N GLN A 106 -16.53 10.92 -17.94
CA GLN A 106 -16.92 9.68 -17.28
C GLN A 106 -15.88 9.29 -16.23
N ALA A 107 -16.34 8.86 -15.05
CA ALA A 107 -15.44 8.39 -14.00
C ALA A 107 -14.79 7.07 -14.43
N ILE A 108 -13.46 7.07 -14.57
CA ILE A 108 -12.65 5.90 -14.92
C ILE A 108 -11.88 5.34 -13.71
N ALA A 109 -11.80 6.11 -12.62
CA ALA A 109 -11.32 5.64 -11.32
C ALA A 109 -12.04 6.41 -10.20
N ARG A 110 -12.18 5.75 -9.05
CA ARG A 110 -12.67 6.35 -7.81
C ARG A 110 -11.76 5.95 -6.66
N ALA A 111 -11.58 6.85 -5.71
CA ALA A 111 -10.78 6.63 -4.52
C ALA A 111 -11.43 7.30 -3.31
N ASP A 112 -11.45 6.57 -2.20
CA ASP A 112 -11.84 7.02 -0.87
C ASP A 112 -10.91 6.32 0.14
N HIS A 113 -10.85 6.79 1.37
CA HIS A 113 -9.89 6.31 2.37
C HIS A 113 -10.52 6.22 3.76
N PRO A 114 -10.21 5.17 4.57
CA PRO A 114 -10.78 4.99 5.90
C PRO A 114 -10.36 6.05 6.92
N GLU A 115 -9.19 6.66 6.73
CA GLU A 115 -8.71 7.76 7.58
C GLU A 115 -9.47 9.04 7.29
N ARG A 116 -10.28 9.45 8.27
CA ARG A 116 -11.14 10.63 8.16
C ARG A 116 -10.33 11.92 8.24
N ARG A 117 -10.68 12.90 7.39
CA ARG A 117 -10.25 14.31 7.39
C ARG A 117 -8.76 14.59 7.18
N THR A 118 -7.95 13.55 7.03
CA THR A 118 -6.48 13.62 6.97
C THR A 118 -5.84 12.58 6.06
N GLY A 119 -6.60 11.59 5.57
CA GLY A 119 -6.09 10.54 4.70
C GLY A 119 -5.78 11.01 3.28
N THR A 120 -4.73 10.44 2.69
CA THR A 120 -4.41 10.59 1.26
C THR A 120 -5.20 9.59 0.44
N ARG A 121 -5.99 10.07 -0.52
CA ARG A 121 -6.65 9.23 -1.52
C ARG A 121 -5.79 9.06 -2.75
N ARG A 122 -5.65 7.84 -3.22
CA ARG A 122 -4.79 7.48 -4.34
C ARG A 122 -5.60 6.82 -5.43
N ALA A 123 -5.54 7.38 -6.63
CA ALA A 123 -6.10 6.77 -7.83
C ALA A 123 -4.97 6.50 -8.83
N MET A 124 -5.08 5.40 -9.56
CA MET A 124 -4.14 5.07 -10.63
C MET A 124 -4.90 4.93 -11.95
N VAL A 125 -4.44 5.64 -12.96
CA VAL A 125 -5.10 5.69 -14.27
C VAL A 125 -4.06 5.70 -15.38
N THR A 126 -4.37 5.02 -16.48
CA THR A 126 -3.63 5.15 -17.72
C THR A 126 -4.35 6.14 -18.62
N ALA A 127 -3.66 7.19 -19.06
CA ALA A 127 -4.25 8.22 -19.90
C ALA A 127 -4.61 7.66 -21.29
N ALA A 128 -5.86 7.85 -21.71
CA ALA A 128 -6.33 7.49 -23.03
C ALA A 128 -5.89 8.50 -24.12
N ASP A 129 -6.17 8.19 -25.38
CA ASP A 129 -6.02 9.08 -26.53
C ASP A 129 -7.43 9.45 -27.07
N PRO A 130 -7.86 10.73 -27.07
CA PRO A 130 -7.10 11.94 -26.71
C PRO A 130 -6.84 12.09 -25.20
N PRO A 131 -5.71 12.70 -24.82
CA PRO A 131 -5.34 12.87 -23.42
C PRO A 131 -6.17 13.98 -22.78
N SER A 132 -7.07 13.61 -21.88
CA SER A 132 -7.71 14.55 -20.96
C SER A 132 -8.12 13.79 -19.72
N LEU A 133 -7.66 14.25 -18.57
CA LEU A 133 -8.05 13.75 -17.27
C LEU A 133 -8.44 14.91 -16.37
N VAL A 134 -9.49 14.72 -15.58
CA VAL A 134 -9.92 15.69 -14.57
C VAL A 134 -10.06 14.98 -13.24
N VAL A 135 -9.43 15.52 -12.21
CA VAL A 135 -9.60 15.05 -10.83
C VAL A 135 -10.74 15.83 -10.22
N ARG A 136 -11.87 15.18 -9.98
CA ARG A 136 -13.01 15.74 -9.25
C ARG A 136 -12.92 15.31 -7.79
N VAL A 137 -12.95 16.29 -6.89
CA VAL A 137 -12.96 16.09 -5.44
C VAL A 137 -14.30 16.57 -4.92
N THR A 138 -15.06 15.69 -4.28
CA THR A 138 -16.41 15.98 -3.77
C THR A 138 -16.44 15.72 -2.28
N GLY A 139 -16.70 16.74 -1.46
CA GLY A 139 -16.80 16.55 -0.02
C GLY A 139 -17.98 15.66 0.37
N LYS A 140 -17.85 14.97 1.51
CA LYS A 140 -18.86 14.06 2.08
C LYS A 140 -19.60 14.67 3.27
N GLU A 141 -19.16 15.84 3.73
CA GLU A 141 -19.74 16.53 4.88
C GLU A 141 -20.90 17.48 4.46
N HIS A 142 -21.69 17.93 5.43
CA HIS A 142 -22.86 18.79 5.20
C HIS A 142 -22.50 20.17 4.61
N ALA A 143 -23.48 20.88 4.02
CA ALA A 143 -23.31 22.16 3.30
C ALA A 143 -22.66 23.33 4.07
N GLY A 144 -22.41 23.18 5.38
CA GLY A 144 -21.71 24.17 6.22
C GLY A 144 -20.29 23.77 6.60
N ALA A 145 -19.87 22.55 6.27
CA ALA A 145 -18.51 22.09 6.49
C ALA A 145 -17.60 22.62 5.38
N SER A 146 -16.37 22.97 5.75
CA SER A 146 -15.34 23.43 4.82
C SER A 146 -14.05 22.67 5.06
N GLY A 147 -13.35 22.34 3.99
CA GLY A 147 -12.00 21.81 4.05
C GLY A 147 -11.21 22.18 2.81
N ALA A 148 -10.07 21.52 2.65
CA ALA A 148 -9.23 21.70 1.48
C ALA A 148 -8.66 20.37 0.99
N ALA A 149 -8.33 20.32 -0.30
CA ALA A 149 -7.57 19.22 -0.88
C ALA A 149 -6.38 19.74 -1.69
N THR A 150 -5.27 19.01 -1.67
CA THR A 150 -4.15 19.23 -2.59
C THR A 150 -4.02 18.01 -3.50
N VAL A 151 -4.07 18.23 -4.80
CA VAL A 151 -3.90 17.20 -5.82
C VAL A 151 -2.44 17.16 -6.24
N ARG A 152 -1.81 15.98 -6.14
CA ARG A 152 -0.43 15.72 -6.59
C ARG A 152 -0.47 14.59 -7.60
N VAL A 153 0.12 14.78 -8.78
CA VAL A 153 0.13 13.79 -9.85
C VAL A 153 1.55 13.38 -10.17
N PHE A 154 1.79 12.07 -10.21
CA PHE A 154 3.09 11.47 -10.49
C PHE A 154 2.98 10.60 -11.75
N ASP A 155 3.84 10.88 -12.73
CA ASP A 155 3.97 10.02 -13.91
C ASP A 155 4.82 8.80 -13.53
N LEU A 156 4.24 7.60 -13.59
CA LEU A 156 4.95 6.38 -13.23
C LEU A 156 6.03 6.00 -14.25
N ALA A 157 6.03 6.59 -15.44
CA ALA A 157 7.16 6.46 -16.36
C ALA A 157 8.46 6.99 -15.72
N ALA A 158 8.37 7.98 -14.81
CA ALA A 158 9.52 8.52 -14.09
C ALA A 158 10.12 7.55 -13.06
N LEU A 159 9.35 6.54 -12.61
CA LEU A 159 9.86 5.50 -11.70
C LEU A 159 10.82 4.52 -12.38
N GLY A 160 10.93 4.56 -13.71
CA GLY A 160 11.86 3.75 -14.48
C GLY A 160 11.75 2.25 -14.15
N THR A 161 12.88 1.64 -13.76
CA THR A 161 13.00 0.20 -13.46
C THR A 161 12.82 -0.13 -11.97
N ARG A 162 11.90 0.56 -11.28
CA ARG A 162 11.54 0.28 -9.87
C ARG A 162 10.21 -0.47 -9.74
N PRO A 163 10.15 -1.76 -10.14
CA PRO A 163 8.92 -2.54 -10.12
C PRO A 163 8.39 -2.75 -8.70
N ASP A 164 9.26 -2.72 -7.69
CA ASP A 164 8.92 -2.76 -6.28
C ASP A 164 8.03 -1.58 -5.89
N CYS A 165 8.47 -0.35 -6.19
CA CYS A 165 7.71 0.85 -5.85
C CYS A 165 6.42 0.97 -6.66
N ILE A 166 6.46 0.62 -7.96
CA ILE A 166 5.26 0.59 -8.81
C ILE A 166 4.21 -0.37 -8.22
N ALA A 167 4.62 -1.57 -7.80
CA ALA A 167 3.71 -2.54 -7.20
C ALA A 167 3.09 -2.02 -5.90
N ILE A 168 3.88 -1.35 -5.06
CA ILE A 168 3.40 -0.79 -3.80
C ILE A 168 2.37 0.32 -4.03
N VAL A 169 2.67 1.33 -4.86
CA VAL A 169 1.73 2.44 -5.10
C VAL A 169 0.47 1.97 -5.82
N LYS A 170 0.59 0.93 -6.66
CA LYS A 170 -0.56 0.26 -7.28
C LYS A 170 -1.42 -0.44 -6.23
N ALA A 171 -0.82 -1.13 -5.26
CA ALA A 171 -1.57 -1.77 -4.19
C ALA A 171 -2.30 -0.75 -3.29
N LEU A 172 -1.66 0.38 -2.96
CA LEU A 172 -2.30 1.47 -2.21
C LEU A 172 -3.50 2.05 -2.97
N ALA A 173 -3.33 2.40 -4.26
CA ALA A 173 -4.43 2.94 -5.07
C ALA A 173 -5.56 1.92 -5.28
N ALA A 174 -5.24 0.63 -5.40
CA ALA A 174 -6.25 -0.42 -5.48
C ALA A 174 -7.05 -0.56 -4.17
N ALA A 175 -6.38 -0.44 -3.02
CA ALA A 175 -7.03 -0.47 -1.72
C ALA A 175 -8.00 0.71 -1.54
N ASP A 176 -7.60 1.92 -1.96
CA ASP A 176 -8.49 3.10 -1.97
C ASP A 176 -9.69 2.92 -2.89
N SER A 177 -9.50 2.26 -4.05
CA SER A 177 -10.60 1.92 -4.96
C SER A 177 -11.55 0.87 -4.38
N ASP A 178 -11.03 -0.17 -3.70
CA ASP A 178 -11.84 -1.17 -3.02
C ASP A 178 -12.61 -0.55 -1.83
N TYR A 179 -12.00 0.38 -1.11
CA TYR A 179 -12.67 1.12 -0.03
C TYR A 179 -13.81 1.99 -0.58
N ALA A 180 -13.55 2.75 -1.64
CA ALA A 180 -14.57 3.54 -2.33
C ALA A 180 -15.75 2.69 -2.81
N ALA A 181 -15.48 1.51 -3.37
CA ALA A 181 -16.52 0.57 -3.78
C ALA A 181 -17.34 0.09 -2.56
N GLY A 182 -16.69 -0.23 -1.44
CA GLY A 182 -17.37 -0.58 -0.18
C GLY A 182 -18.31 0.53 0.31
N GLU A 183 -17.86 1.78 0.29
CA GLU A 183 -18.66 2.96 0.66
C GLU A 183 -19.87 3.15 -0.29
N GLU A 184 -19.67 3.03 -1.60
CA GLU A 184 -20.74 3.16 -2.60
C GLU A 184 -21.82 2.08 -2.43
N ILE A 185 -21.41 0.85 -2.13
CA ILE A 185 -22.35 -0.25 -1.83
C ILE A 185 -23.06 0.00 -0.50
N SER A 186 -22.32 0.32 0.56
CA SER A 186 -22.87 0.51 1.91
C SER A 186 -23.83 1.70 2.01
N SER A 187 -23.63 2.73 1.20
CA SER A 187 -24.50 3.91 1.13
C SER A 187 -25.72 3.72 0.21
N GLY A 188 -25.85 2.57 -0.47
CA GLY A 188 -26.97 2.28 -1.34
C GLY A 188 -26.92 2.98 -2.72
N HIS A 189 -25.78 3.59 -3.08
CA HIS A 189 -25.60 4.27 -4.36
C HIS A 189 -25.14 3.35 -5.50
N SER A 190 -24.87 2.07 -5.21
CA SER A 190 -24.48 1.09 -6.23
C SER A 190 -25.61 0.77 -7.21
N ALA A 191 -25.38 1.07 -8.49
CA ALA A 191 -26.31 0.75 -9.58
C ALA A 191 -26.36 -0.75 -9.96
N SER A 192 -25.51 -1.59 -9.37
CA SER A 192 -25.42 -3.02 -9.73
C SER A 192 -26.33 -3.89 -8.86
N PRO A 193 -27.35 -4.56 -9.44
CA PRO A 193 -28.25 -5.47 -8.71
C PRO A 193 -27.60 -6.83 -8.37
N ALA A 194 -26.36 -7.08 -8.80
CA ALA A 194 -25.65 -8.31 -8.53
C ALA A 194 -24.90 -8.23 -7.21
N ARG A 195 -25.58 -8.60 -6.10
CA ARG A 195 -25.02 -9.00 -4.79
C ARG A 195 -23.64 -8.39 -4.51
N SER A 196 -23.56 -7.07 -4.55
CA SER A 196 -22.34 -6.35 -4.27
C SER A 196 -22.14 -6.42 -2.76
N ASP A 197 -21.05 -7.07 -2.34
CA ASP A 197 -20.76 -7.27 -0.92
C ASP A 197 -19.79 -6.18 -0.45
N ALA A 198 -20.33 -5.16 0.22
CA ALA A 198 -19.55 -4.08 0.82
C ALA A 198 -18.48 -4.62 1.78
N ARG A 199 -18.82 -5.67 2.56
CA ARG A 199 -17.88 -6.28 3.50
C ARG A 199 -16.71 -6.90 2.75
N ALA A 200 -16.96 -7.60 1.65
CA ALA A 200 -15.89 -8.17 0.84
C ALA A 200 -14.98 -7.09 0.24
N ALA A 201 -15.54 -5.94 -0.17
CA ALA A 201 -14.76 -4.81 -0.66
C ALA A 201 -13.88 -4.21 0.43
N PHE A 202 -14.43 -3.94 1.63
CA PHE A 202 -13.65 -3.44 2.75
C PHE A 202 -12.55 -4.41 3.22
N LEU A 203 -12.79 -5.72 3.17
CA LEU A 203 -11.75 -6.71 3.49
C LEU A 203 -10.60 -6.69 2.47
N ARG A 204 -10.90 -6.59 1.17
CA ARG A 204 -9.84 -6.43 0.15
C ARG A 204 -9.05 -5.14 0.34
N ALA A 205 -9.72 -4.03 0.65
CA ALA A 205 -9.06 -2.77 0.96
C ALA A 205 -8.11 -2.93 2.16
N ALA A 206 -8.58 -3.51 3.26
CA ALA A 206 -7.77 -3.75 4.46
C ALA A 206 -6.55 -4.63 4.19
N GLU A 207 -6.72 -5.73 3.44
CA GLU A 207 -5.62 -6.61 3.01
C GLU A 207 -4.62 -5.86 2.12
N GLY A 208 -5.10 -5.05 1.17
CA GLY A 208 -4.29 -4.23 0.28
C GLY A 208 -3.44 -3.21 1.02
N TYR A 209 -4.03 -2.45 1.95
CA TYR A 209 -3.29 -1.51 2.79
C TYR A 209 -2.24 -2.21 3.64
N ALA A 210 -2.61 -3.30 4.32
CA ALA A 210 -1.68 -4.05 5.18
C ALA A 210 -0.49 -4.58 4.39
N ALA A 211 -0.75 -5.15 3.20
CA ALA A 211 0.31 -5.65 2.31
C ALA A 211 1.24 -4.52 1.84
N ALA A 212 0.68 -3.40 1.38
CA ALA A 212 1.45 -2.26 0.89
C ALA A 212 2.31 -1.63 2.00
N VAL A 213 1.72 -1.39 3.18
CA VAL A 213 2.43 -0.84 4.35
C VAL A 213 3.57 -1.77 4.79
N SER A 214 3.37 -3.09 4.77
CA SER A 214 4.42 -4.06 5.12
C SER A 214 5.60 -4.05 4.15
N ALA A 215 5.39 -3.67 2.90
CA ALA A 215 6.42 -3.56 1.87
C ALA A 215 7.20 -2.23 1.94
N LEU A 216 6.62 -1.18 2.51
CA LEU A 216 7.27 0.12 2.72
C LEU A 216 8.18 0.07 3.95
N THR A 217 9.41 -0.40 3.75
CA THR A 217 10.38 -0.60 4.84
C THR A 217 11.32 0.60 5.07
N ALA A 218 11.38 1.58 4.16
CA ALA A 218 12.26 2.73 4.34
C ALA A 218 11.65 3.76 5.30
N PRO A 219 12.44 4.40 6.19
CA PRO A 219 11.94 5.48 7.03
C PRO A 219 11.39 6.68 6.25
N ALA A 220 11.92 6.96 5.06
CA ALA A 220 11.42 8.06 4.22
C ALA A 220 10.04 7.77 3.58
N ASP A 221 9.55 6.54 3.68
CA ASP A 221 8.23 6.14 3.14
C ASP A 221 7.07 6.37 4.12
N ARG A 222 7.31 7.05 5.26
CA ARG A 222 6.25 7.43 6.22
C ARG A 222 5.01 8.05 5.55
N PRO A 223 5.15 9.02 4.63
CA PRO A 223 3.97 9.62 3.98
C PRO A 223 3.15 8.61 3.17
N LEU A 224 3.81 7.65 2.49
CA LEU A 224 3.11 6.60 1.75
C LEU A 224 2.39 5.61 2.68
N ARG A 225 2.86 5.44 3.92
CA ARG A 225 2.18 4.66 4.96
C ARG A 225 1.02 5.42 5.63
N GLY A 226 0.82 6.71 5.32
CA GLY A 226 -0.14 7.56 6.03
C GLY A 226 0.37 8.06 7.39
N GLU A 227 1.68 7.98 7.63
CA GLU A 227 2.30 8.48 8.85
C GLU A 227 2.74 9.95 8.65
N THR A 228 2.33 10.85 9.56
CA THR A 228 2.74 12.26 9.59
C THR A 228 3.83 12.54 10.63
#